data_AF-A0A0E0BXQ4-F1
#
_entry.id   AF-A0A0E0BXQ4-F1
#
_cell.length_a   1.000
_cell.length_b   1.000
_cell.length_c   1.000
_cell.angle_alpha   90.00
_cell.angle_beta   90.00
_cell.angle_gamma   90.00
#
_symmetry.space_group_name_H-M   'P 1'
#
loop_
_entity.id
_entity.type
_entity.pdbx_description
1 polymer ?
#
loop_
_entity_poly.entity_id
_entity_poly.type
_entity_poly.pdbx_seq_one_letter_code
_entity_poly.pdbx_strand_id
1 'polypeptide(L)'
;MAALRVGTRAVEGRFQASNGGGGGGGGMAPSSRLVAAHREAKPRSSHSAAPWKLPRRRGGAMPLWRVAVFASVALNVATLALLLHHYATSPPHHYHDAGLTTRSSDAAAHRRARTASSMAPSTGKPAVTTDSVINLDHGDPTMFEEFWRETGDAAEVVIPGWQTMSYFSDVTNVCWFLEPELDRQSYPAVTDFLRSGLFRWAGDADAFGGDSYIELVCSPNNPDGAIREAVLDSKTGNGRTVHDLAYYWPQYTPITKRAAHDIMLFTVSKSTGHAGTRIGWALVKDRAIARKMTKFVELNTIGVSKDSQMRAAKVLAAVSDGYERRPEQTKETKTATPPRLFDFGRRKMVERWSMLRAAVAASGIFSLPEETSGFCNFTKDVEDCAGFLRGHKILTRSGAQFGADARYVRVSMLDRDDAYDIFINRLSSLK
;
A
#
# COMPACT_ATOMS: atom_id res chain seq x y z
N MET A 1 3.89 -10.78 -3.98
CA MET A 1 2.67 -11.60 -3.82
C MET A 1 2.85 -12.85 -4.67
N ALA A 2 2.27 -13.99 -4.30
CA ALA A 2 2.37 -15.22 -5.08
C ALA A 2 0.97 -15.79 -5.34
N ALA A 3 0.71 -16.22 -6.58
CA ALA A 3 -0.53 -16.90 -6.95
C ALA A 3 -0.23 -18.39 -7.20
N LEU A 4 -0.71 -19.28 -6.35
CA LEU A 4 -0.51 -20.73 -6.50
C LEU A 4 -1.68 -21.33 -7.30
N ARG A 5 -1.38 -22.12 -8.33
CA ARG A 5 -2.41 -22.81 -9.14
C ARG A 5 -2.17 -24.31 -9.14
N VAL A 6 -3.24 -25.10 -8.95
CA VAL A 6 -3.19 -26.56 -9.11
C VAL A 6 -3.05 -26.91 -10.60
N GLY A 7 -2.05 -27.73 -10.95
CA GLY A 7 -1.82 -28.18 -12.33
C GLY A 7 -0.39 -28.67 -12.58
N THR A 8 -0.26 -29.75 -13.35
CA THR A 8 1.01 -30.39 -13.71
C THR A 8 1.58 -29.81 -15.02
N ARG A 9 2.67 -29.04 -14.91
CA ARG A 9 3.51 -28.42 -15.98
C ARG A 9 2.99 -27.18 -16.74
N ALA A 10 3.95 -26.31 -17.03
CA ALA A 10 3.85 -25.09 -17.83
C ALA A 10 3.39 -25.43 -19.26
N VAL A 11 2.34 -24.76 -19.72
CA VAL A 11 1.91 -24.80 -21.12
C VAL A 11 2.53 -23.58 -21.81
N GLU A 12 3.58 -23.81 -22.61
CA GLU A 12 3.89 -22.94 -23.74
C GLU A 12 2.71 -22.99 -24.71
N GLY A 13 2.09 -21.84 -24.96
CA GLY A 13 1.02 -21.74 -25.94
C GLY A 13 0.32 -20.41 -25.89
N ARG A 14 0.57 -19.57 -26.90
CA ARG A 14 -0.29 -18.43 -27.27
C ARG A 14 -1.76 -18.84 -27.14
N PHE A 15 -2.54 -18.06 -26.40
CA PHE A 15 -3.99 -18.13 -26.41
C PHE A 15 -4.50 -17.88 -27.84
N GLN A 16 -4.70 -18.93 -28.62
CA GLN A 16 -5.64 -18.91 -29.74
C GLN A 16 -6.97 -19.43 -29.22
N ALA A 17 -7.94 -18.53 -29.15
CA ALA A 17 -9.32 -18.86 -28.90
C ALA A 17 -9.83 -19.73 -30.06
N SER A 18 -10.15 -21.00 -29.78
CA SER A 18 -11.04 -21.77 -30.64
C SER A 18 -12.45 -21.65 -30.07
N ASN A 19 -13.37 -21.21 -30.93
CA ASN A 19 -14.80 -21.18 -30.71
C ASN A 19 -15.34 -22.60 -30.48
N GLY A 20 -16.18 -22.79 -29.46
CA GLY A 20 -16.98 -24.00 -29.29
C GLY A 20 -17.70 -24.00 -27.95
N GLY A 21 -19.01 -23.81 -27.97
CA GLY A 21 -19.84 -23.62 -26.80
C GLY A 21 -20.08 -24.86 -25.93
N GLY A 22 -20.61 -24.60 -24.73
CA GLY A 22 -21.28 -25.61 -23.91
C GLY A 22 -20.71 -25.76 -22.50
N GLY A 23 -21.34 -25.08 -21.53
CA GLY A 23 -21.65 -25.59 -20.20
C GLY A 23 -20.53 -26.02 -19.24
N GLY A 24 -20.39 -25.28 -18.14
CA GLY A 24 -20.15 -25.86 -16.81
C GLY A 24 -18.73 -25.77 -16.24
N GLY A 25 -18.57 -24.91 -15.23
CA GLY A 25 -17.69 -25.08 -14.07
C GLY A 25 -16.17 -25.14 -14.31
N GLY A 26 -15.46 -24.07 -13.94
CA GLY A 26 -13.99 -24.14 -13.79
C GLY A 26 -13.39 -22.78 -13.47
N GLY A 27 -12.68 -22.70 -12.34
CA GLY A 27 -12.16 -21.47 -11.74
C GLY A 27 -11.39 -20.55 -12.70
N MET A 28 -11.89 -19.33 -12.81
CA MET A 28 -11.20 -18.19 -13.39
C MET A 28 -10.17 -17.69 -12.36
N ALA A 29 -8.87 -17.76 -12.67
CA ALA A 29 -7.93 -16.83 -12.06
C ALA A 29 -8.17 -15.47 -12.73
N PRO A 30 -8.58 -14.41 -11.99
CA PRO A 30 -8.88 -13.15 -12.65
C PRO A 30 -7.59 -12.41 -12.98
N SER A 31 -7.47 -11.96 -14.23
CA SER A 31 -6.75 -10.74 -14.56
C SER A 31 -7.44 -9.63 -13.76
N SER A 32 -6.80 -9.07 -12.74
CA SER A 32 -7.41 -8.09 -11.83
C SER A 32 -7.41 -6.66 -12.39
N ARG A 33 -7.50 -6.54 -13.71
CA ARG A 33 -7.84 -5.29 -14.39
C ARG A 33 -9.35 -5.22 -14.46
N LEU A 34 -9.90 -4.25 -13.76
CA LEU A 34 -11.33 -4.22 -13.54
C LEU A 34 -11.87 -2.82 -13.78
N VAL A 35 -13.12 -2.75 -14.20
CA VAL A 35 -13.69 -1.50 -14.70
C VAL A 35 -15.01 -1.16 -14.00
N ALA A 36 -15.20 0.12 -13.70
CA ALA A 36 -16.49 0.68 -13.31
C ALA A 36 -17.06 1.52 -14.47
N ALA A 37 -18.32 1.32 -14.83
CA ALA A 37 -18.98 2.04 -15.93
C ALA A 37 -19.87 3.18 -15.43
N HIS A 38 -19.85 4.31 -16.12
CA HIS A 38 -20.74 5.45 -15.84
C HIS A 38 -22.13 5.20 -16.42
N ARG A 39 -23.19 5.67 -15.74
CA ARG A 39 -24.56 5.66 -16.30
C ARG A 39 -24.83 6.94 -17.09
N GLU A 40 -25.27 6.82 -18.34
CA GLU A 40 -25.86 7.95 -19.07
C GLU A 40 -27.28 8.25 -18.56
N ALA A 41 -27.59 9.54 -18.35
CA ALA A 41 -28.93 9.99 -18.04
C ALA A 41 -29.75 10.11 -19.32
N LYS A 42 -30.86 9.35 -19.43
CA LYS A 42 -31.84 9.54 -20.51
C LYS A 42 -32.50 10.93 -20.42
N PRO A 43 -32.68 11.67 -21.53
CA PRO A 43 -33.42 12.92 -21.52
C PRO A 43 -34.91 12.63 -21.31
N ARG A 44 -35.52 13.25 -20.29
CA ARG A 44 -36.98 13.25 -20.13
C ARG A 44 -37.58 14.26 -21.11
N SER A 45 -38.45 13.77 -21.98
CA SER A 45 -39.21 14.53 -22.98
C SER A 45 -40.19 15.51 -22.34
N SER A 46 -40.29 16.67 -22.98
CA SER A 46 -41.18 17.79 -22.70
C SER A 46 -42.65 17.46 -22.96
N HIS A 47 -43.54 17.77 -22.00
CA HIS A 47 -44.97 17.93 -22.26
C HIS A 47 -45.50 19.24 -21.65
N SER A 48 -46.48 19.78 -22.38
CA SER A 48 -46.97 21.15 -22.49
C SER A 48 -47.67 21.75 -21.27
N ALA A 49 -47.62 23.08 -21.19
CA ALA A 49 -48.34 23.92 -20.24
C ALA A 49 -49.82 24.12 -20.60
N ALA A 50 -50.70 24.09 -19.59
CA ALA A 50 -52.03 24.69 -19.56
C ALA A 50 -52.52 24.80 -18.08
N PRO A 51 -53.51 25.66 -17.73
CA PRO A 51 -53.31 26.70 -16.72
C PRO A 51 -53.84 26.40 -15.31
N TRP A 52 -53.34 27.22 -14.38
CA TRP A 52 -53.61 27.24 -12.95
C TRP A 52 -55.12 27.29 -12.59
N LYS A 53 -55.52 26.41 -11.66
CA LYS A 53 -56.71 26.57 -10.82
C LYS A 53 -56.32 26.28 -9.37
N LEU A 54 -56.52 27.25 -8.48
CA LEU A 54 -56.35 27.08 -7.04
C LEU A 54 -57.43 26.14 -6.48
N PRO A 55 -57.09 25.15 -5.64
CA PRO A 55 -58.05 24.52 -4.75
C PRO A 55 -57.99 25.11 -3.34
N ARG A 56 -59.19 25.30 -2.80
CA ARG A 56 -59.53 25.71 -1.44
C ARG A 56 -58.85 24.85 -0.36
N ARG A 57 -58.40 25.51 0.73
CA ARG A 57 -57.97 24.89 1.99
C ARG A 57 -59.09 23.99 2.56
N ARG A 58 -58.77 22.71 2.79
CA ARG A 58 -59.38 21.88 3.83
C ARG A 58 -58.28 21.49 4.81
N GLY A 59 -58.52 21.70 6.11
CA GLY A 59 -57.61 21.33 7.18
C GLY A 59 -57.34 19.82 7.15
N GLY A 60 -56.09 19.44 6.91
CA GLY A 60 -55.62 18.06 6.98
C GLY A 60 -54.77 17.87 8.23
N ALA A 61 -55.02 16.77 8.95
CA ALA A 61 -54.22 16.32 10.08
C ALA A 61 -52.72 16.22 9.72
N MET A 62 -51.85 16.47 10.71
CA MET A 62 -50.40 16.41 10.51
C MET A 62 -49.97 15.05 9.93
N PRO A 63 -49.10 15.01 8.90
CA PRO A 63 -48.57 13.77 8.37
C PRO A 63 -47.88 12.97 9.48
N LEU A 64 -48.24 11.68 9.63
CA LEU A 64 -47.71 10.77 10.66
C LEU A 64 -46.18 10.74 10.74
N TRP A 65 -45.47 10.98 9.63
CA TRP A 65 -44.01 11.04 9.62
C TRP A 65 -43.42 12.23 10.39
N ARG A 66 -44.13 13.37 10.45
CA ARG A 66 -43.68 14.52 11.25
C ARG A 66 -43.81 14.23 12.74
N VAL A 67 -44.91 13.59 13.15
CA VAL A 67 -45.12 13.14 14.54
C VAL A 67 -44.04 12.13 14.94
N ALA A 68 -43.69 11.19 14.05
CA ALA A 68 -42.63 10.22 14.30
C ALA A 68 -41.24 10.87 14.46
N VAL A 69 -40.92 11.89 13.65
CA VAL A 69 -39.65 12.64 13.78
C VAL A 69 -39.60 13.41 15.09
N PHE A 70 -40.67 14.13 15.46
CA PHE A 70 -40.72 14.86 16.74
C PHE A 70 -40.67 13.91 17.94
N ALA A 71 -41.34 12.75 17.88
CA ALA A 71 -41.27 11.74 18.92
C ALA A 71 -39.86 11.13 19.05
N SER A 72 -39.18 10.87 17.94
CA SER A 72 -37.80 10.36 17.94
C SER A 72 -36.81 11.38 18.53
N VAL A 73 -36.93 12.65 18.16
CA VAL A 73 -36.07 13.71 18.72
C VAL A 73 -36.33 13.89 20.21
N ALA A 74 -37.59 13.92 20.64
CA ALA A 74 -37.94 14.02 22.05
C ALA A 74 -37.43 12.82 22.87
N LEU A 75 -37.55 11.60 22.33
CA LEU A 75 -37.04 10.40 22.99
C LEU A 75 -35.52 10.43 23.15
N ASN A 76 -34.79 10.81 22.10
CA ASN A 76 -33.33 10.91 22.12
C ASN A 76 -32.83 11.95 23.13
N VAL A 77 -33.49 13.11 23.21
CA VAL A 77 -33.14 14.17 24.19
C VAL A 77 -33.43 13.70 25.61
N ALA A 78 -34.55 13.00 25.85
CA ALA A 78 -34.88 12.46 27.16
C ALA A 78 -33.89 11.37 27.60
N THR A 79 -33.47 10.47 26.70
CA THR A 79 -32.44 9.47 27.01
C THR A 79 -31.09 10.09 27.31
N LEU A 80 -30.70 11.17 26.61
CA LEU A 80 -29.45 11.87 26.88
C LEU A 80 -29.47 12.54 28.26
N ALA A 81 -30.59 13.16 28.64
CA ALA A 81 -30.76 13.75 29.96
C ALA A 81 -30.69 12.70 31.08
N LEU A 82 -31.29 11.52 30.88
CA LEU A 82 -31.21 10.40 31.83
C LEU A 82 -29.78 9.84 31.94
N LEU A 83 -29.05 9.74 30.83
CA LEU A 83 -27.66 9.27 30.81
C LEU A 83 -26.73 10.23 31.55
N LEU A 84 -26.90 11.54 31.34
CA LEU A 84 -26.16 12.58 32.04
C LEU A 84 -26.51 12.62 33.54
N HIS A 85 -27.77 12.41 33.90
CA HIS A 85 -28.20 12.31 35.28
C HIS A 85 -27.61 11.08 35.98
N HIS A 86 -27.56 9.92 35.29
CA HIS A 86 -26.92 8.72 35.81
C HIS A 86 -25.40 8.92 36.01
N TYR A 87 -24.75 9.62 35.07
CA TYR A 87 -23.33 9.96 35.17
C TYR A 87 -23.01 10.92 36.33
N ALA A 88 -23.92 11.85 36.64
CA ALA A 88 -23.77 12.78 37.75
C ALA A 88 -24.08 12.16 39.13
N THR A 89 -24.93 11.13 39.17
CA THR A 89 -25.38 10.49 40.42
C THR A 89 -24.61 9.21 40.77
N SER A 90 -23.79 8.69 39.86
CA SER A 90 -22.94 7.52 40.10
C SER A 90 -21.53 7.76 39.56
N PRO A 91 -20.65 8.47 40.29
CA PRO A 91 -19.25 8.58 39.92
C PRO A 91 -18.58 7.21 40.10
N PRO A 92 -17.74 6.73 39.16
CA PRO A 92 -16.92 5.56 39.39
C PRO A 92 -15.94 5.83 40.54
N HIS A 93 -15.77 4.84 41.41
CA HIS A 93 -14.85 4.86 42.55
C HIS A 93 -13.42 5.21 42.10
N HIS A 94 -12.97 6.42 42.43
CA HIS A 94 -11.55 6.76 42.45
C HIS A 94 -10.93 6.25 43.76
N TYR A 95 -9.98 5.33 43.63
CA TYR A 95 -9.05 4.99 44.69
C TYR A 95 -8.21 6.23 45.02
N HIS A 96 -8.36 6.75 46.23
CA HIS A 96 -7.41 7.68 46.83
C HIS A 96 -6.24 6.87 47.38
N ASP A 97 -5.01 7.22 47.00
CA ASP A 97 -3.88 7.06 47.91
C ASP A 97 -3.14 8.40 48.00
N ALA A 98 -2.94 8.83 49.24
CA ALA A 98 -2.41 10.13 49.63
C ALA A 98 -1.01 9.92 50.20
N GLY A 99 -0.04 10.70 49.71
CA GLY A 99 1.30 10.69 50.29
C GLY A 99 2.29 11.56 49.55
N LEU A 100 2.21 12.88 49.76
CA LEU A 100 3.36 13.77 49.55
C LEU A 100 4.19 13.79 50.83
N THR A 101 5.48 13.50 50.77
CA THR A 101 6.55 14.26 51.45
C THR A 101 7.94 13.87 50.92
N THR A 102 8.55 14.83 50.21
CA THR A 102 9.97 15.21 50.19
C THR A 102 11.06 14.11 50.23
N ARG A 103 11.79 13.96 49.11
CA ARG A 103 13.23 14.33 49.05
C ARG A 103 13.76 14.35 47.62
N SER A 104 14.43 15.46 47.31
CA SER A 104 15.08 15.79 46.06
C SER A 104 16.44 15.10 46.00
N SER A 105 16.68 14.24 44.98
CA SER A 105 17.96 14.12 44.24
C SER A 105 18.02 12.97 43.22
N ASP A 106 17.12 11.98 43.25
CA ASP A 106 17.32 10.73 42.46
C ASP A 106 16.47 10.61 41.17
N ALA A 107 15.75 11.67 40.77
CA ALA A 107 14.77 11.64 39.68
C ALA A 107 15.35 11.58 38.25
N ALA A 108 16.68 11.63 38.08
CA ALA A 108 17.34 11.51 36.79
C ALA A 108 17.71 10.07 36.44
N ALA A 109 18.07 9.24 37.43
CA ALA A 109 18.46 7.85 37.21
C ALA A 109 17.26 6.92 36.98
N HIS A 110 16.15 7.14 37.67
CA HIS A 110 14.92 6.34 37.51
C HIS A 110 14.13 6.64 36.22
N ARG A 111 14.41 7.76 35.55
CA ARG A 111 13.78 8.09 34.25
C ARG A 111 14.37 7.27 33.09
N ARG A 112 15.62 6.81 33.21
CA ARG A 112 16.27 5.91 32.24
C ARG A 112 15.84 4.45 32.38
N ALA A 113 15.32 4.05 33.54
CA ALA A 113 14.97 2.64 33.81
C ALA A 113 13.51 2.28 33.49
N ARG A 114 12.63 3.27 33.25
CA ARG A 114 11.19 3.05 32.99
C ARG A 114 10.77 3.07 31.53
N THR A 115 11.68 3.36 30.59
CA THR A 115 11.42 3.30 29.14
C THR A 115 11.60 1.90 28.54
N ALA A 116 12.15 0.94 29.30
CA ALA A 116 12.07 -0.48 28.96
C ALA A 116 10.78 -1.10 29.53
N SER A 117 9.64 -0.40 29.43
CA SER A 117 8.35 -1.09 29.47
C SER A 117 8.37 -2.06 28.29
N SER A 118 8.18 -3.35 28.56
CA SER A 118 8.14 -4.40 27.56
C SER A 118 7.06 -4.06 26.54
N MET A 119 7.44 -3.36 25.46
CA MET A 119 6.56 -3.13 24.33
C MET A 119 6.41 -4.48 23.63
N ALA A 120 5.41 -5.25 24.07
CA ALA A 120 4.98 -6.41 23.33
C ALA A 120 4.54 -5.95 21.93
N PRO A 121 4.94 -6.64 20.85
CA PRO A 121 4.39 -6.38 19.54
C PRO A 121 2.86 -6.48 19.60
N SER A 122 2.18 -5.88 18.62
CA SER A 122 0.75 -6.14 18.41
C SER A 122 0.53 -7.65 18.47
N THR A 123 -0.29 -8.12 19.41
CA THR A 123 -0.56 -9.56 19.63
C THR A 123 -1.39 -10.19 18.51
N GLY A 124 -1.45 -9.54 17.33
CA GLY A 124 -2.37 -9.84 16.24
C GLY A 124 -2.27 -11.25 15.68
N LYS A 125 -1.22 -12.02 16.01
CA LYS A 125 -1.11 -13.46 15.69
C LYS A 125 -0.54 -14.24 16.89
N PRO A 126 -1.16 -15.35 17.30
CA PRO A 126 -0.60 -16.25 18.31
C PRO A 126 0.69 -16.92 17.82
N ALA A 127 1.50 -17.44 18.74
CA ALA A 127 2.70 -18.21 18.40
C ALA A 127 2.32 -19.45 17.55
N VAL A 128 3.08 -19.69 16.49
CA VAL A 128 2.81 -20.79 15.55
C VAL A 128 3.38 -22.10 16.10
N THR A 129 2.51 -23.09 16.26
CA THR A 129 2.83 -24.49 16.56
C THR A 129 2.67 -25.36 15.31
N THR A 130 3.07 -26.63 15.39
CA THR A 130 2.86 -27.62 14.30
C THR A 130 1.39 -27.81 13.92
N ASP A 131 0.48 -27.61 14.87
CA ASP A 131 -0.96 -27.80 14.67
C ASP A 131 -1.69 -26.49 14.33
N SER A 132 -0.95 -25.37 14.23
CA SER A 132 -1.54 -24.07 13.97
C SER A 132 -2.05 -23.96 12.53
N VAL A 133 -3.26 -23.42 12.39
CA VAL A 133 -3.78 -23.00 11.08
C VAL A 133 -2.98 -21.81 10.57
N ILE A 134 -2.31 -21.98 9.43
CA ILE A 134 -1.51 -20.92 8.81
C ILE A 134 -2.42 -20.01 7.98
N ASN A 135 -2.74 -18.82 8.50
CA ASN A 135 -3.56 -17.83 7.79
C ASN A 135 -2.71 -16.90 6.91
N LEU A 136 -2.77 -17.11 5.60
CA LEU A 136 -2.13 -16.29 4.56
C LEU A 136 -3.13 -15.46 3.73
N ASP A 137 -4.40 -15.37 4.15
CA ASP A 137 -5.47 -14.69 3.41
C ASP A 137 -5.33 -13.16 3.45
N HIS A 138 -5.23 -12.62 4.66
CA HIS A 138 -5.08 -11.19 4.86
C HIS A 138 -3.60 -10.86 4.65
N GLY A 139 -3.24 -10.27 3.49
CA GLY A 139 -1.86 -9.91 3.15
C GLY A 139 -1.20 -8.91 4.11
N ASP A 140 -0.96 -9.33 5.33
CA ASP A 140 -0.54 -8.58 6.50
C ASP A 140 1.00 -8.58 6.58
N PRO A 141 1.63 -7.40 6.52
CA PRO A 141 3.05 -7.27 6.20
C PRO A 141 3.98 -7.39 7.44
N THR A 142 3.68 -8.28 8.39
CA THR A 142 4.45 -8.41 9.66
C THR A 142 5.91 -8.83 9.47
N MET A 143 6.32 -9.23 8.26
CA MET A 143 7.72 -9.50 7.94
C MET A 143 8.67 -8.32 8.19
N PHE A 144 8.17 -7.09 8.25
CA PHE A 144 8.98 -5.89 8.50
C PHE A 144 9.22 -5.59 9.98
N GLU A 145 8.61 -6.32 10.92
CA GLU A 145 8.78 -6.07 12.36
C GLU A 145 10.23 -6.24 12.85
N GLU A 146 10.97 -7.18 12.25
CA GLU A 146 12.40 -7.40 12.53
C GLU A 146 13.20 -6.13 12.21
N PHE A 147 13.02 -5.58 11.01
CA PHE A 147 13.69 -4.36 10.57
C PHE A 147 13.38 -3.16 11.47
N TRP A 148 12.11 -2.95 11.84
CA TRP A 148 11.72 -1.79 12.64
C TRP A 148 12.19 -1.88 14.09
N ARG A 149 12.33 -3.08 14.66
CA ARG A 149 12.96 -3.25 15.98
C ARG A 149 14.43 -2.86 15.96
N GLU A 150 15.16 -3.23 14.92
CA GLU A 150 16.59 -2.90 14.78
C GLU A 150 16.83 -1.41 14.47
N THR A 151 15.84 -0.72 13.91
CA THR A 151 15.93 0.72 13.59
C THR A 151 15.98 1.61 14.85
N GLY A 152 15.47 1.12 15.98
CA GLY A 152 15.50 1.83 17.27
C GLY A 152 14.87 3.23 17.21
N ASP A 153 15.47 4.18 17.94
CA ASP A 153 14.97 5.54 18.16
C ASP A 153 14.81 6.36 16.86
N ALA A 154 15.45 5.95 15.76
CA ALA A 154 15.36 6.65 14.48
C ALA A 154 13.92 6.70 13.93
N ALA A 155 13.08 5.73 14.29
CA ALA A 155 11.66 5.66 13.92
C ALA A 155 10.70 5.89 15.10
N GLU A 156 11.21 6.29 16.28
CA GLU A 156 10.38 6.61 17.44
C GLU A 156 9.59 7.90 17.22
N VAL A 157 8.34 7.92 17.68
CA VAL A 157 7.43 9.06 17.59
C VAL A 157 6.95 9.43 18.99
N VAL A 158 7.30 10.62 19.43
CA VAL A 158 6.77 11.22 20.66
C VAL A 158 5.80 12.33 20.25
N ILE A 159 4.52 12.19 20.65
CA ILE A 159 3.46 13.16 20.36
C ILE A 159 3.07 13.87 21.66
N PRO A 160 3.49 15.13 21.89
CA PRO A 160 2.98 15.96 22.98
C PRO A 160 1.46 16.13 22.85
N GLY A 161 0.74 16.08 23.97
CA GLY A 161 -0.73 16.06 23.98
C GLY A 161 -1.44 17.27 23.35
N TRP A 162 -0.71 18.36 23.06
CA TRP A 162 -1.25 19.57 22.43
C TRP A 162 -0.95 19.68 20.92
N GLN A 163 -0.03 18.86 20.39
CA GLN A 163 0.57 19.09 19.07
C GLN A 163 -0.40 18.89 17.90
N THR A 164 -1.44 18.07 18.05
CA THR A 164 -2.36 17.67 16.95
C THR A 164 -3.81 18.11 17.14
N MET A 165 -4.05 19.15 17.96
CA MET A 165 -5.40 19.58 18.32
C MET A 165 -6.18 20.29 17.20
N SER A 166 -5.51 20.85 16.18
CA SER A 166 -6.17 21.58 15.10
C SER A 166 -6.68 20.66 13.99
N TYR A 167 -7.89 20.94 13.48
CA TYR A 167 -8.44 20.29 12.29
C TYR A 167 -7.60 20.56 11.02
N PHE A 168 -6.91 21.71 10.94
CA PHE A 168 -6.17 22.13 9.74
C PHE A 168 -4.70 21.69 9.81
N SER A 169 -4.13 21.19 8.70
CA SER A 169 -2.68 20.93 8.54
C SER A 169 -2.01 22.13 7.86
N ASP A 170 -2.38 22.40 6.60
CA ASP A 170 -1.85 23.47 5.78
C ASP A 170 -2.97 24.01 4.88
N VAL A 171 -3.42 25.24 5.16
CA VAL A 171 -4.52 25.88 4.42
C VAL A 171 -4.13 26.32 3.00
N THR A 172 -2.84 26.25 2.63
CA THR A 172 -2.36 26.58 1.28
C THR A 172 -2.42 25.39 0.32
N ASN A 173 -2.60 24.17 0.86
CA ASN A 173 -2.72 22.94 0.07
C ASN A 173 -4.17 22.68 -0.35
N VAL A 174 -4.37 22.09 -1.53
CA VAL A 174 -5.70 21.60 -1.97
C VAL A 174 -6.22 20.58 -0.96
N CYS A 175 -5.35 19.71 -0.43
CA CYS A 175 -5.66 18.76 0.64
C CYS A 175 -5.25 19.33 2.00
N TRP A 176 -6.01 20.29 2.51
CA TRP A 176 -5.62 21.11 3.66
C TRP A 176 -5.50 20.37 5.01
N PHE A 177 -6.00 19.12 5.08
CA PHE A 177 -5.95 18.25 6.26
C PHE A 177 -4.81 17.21 6.22
N LEU A 178 -3.95 17.26 5.19
CA LEU A 178 -2.88 16.30 4.91
C LEU A 178 -1.54 16.75 5.54
N GLU A 179 -0.99 15.97 6.47
CA GLU A 179 0.44 15.75 6.75
C GLU A 179 0.70 14.27 6.38
N PRO A 180 1.81 13.77 5.85
CA PRO A 180 1.81 12.63 4.89
C PRO A 180 1.32 11.18 5.29
N GLU A 181 0.03 11.00 5.66
CA GLU A 181 -1.20 10.32 5.11
C GLU A 181 -1.42 8.82 4.76
N LEU A 182 -2.73 8.35 4.71
CA LEU A 182 -3.58 7.12 5.05
C LEU A 182 -3.73 5.84 4.08
N ASP A 183 -3.90 4.54 4.51
CA ASP A 183 -4.74 3.39 3.96
C ASP A 183 -4.32 1.84 3.80
N ARG A 184 -5.27 0.91 3.38
CA ARG A 184 -5.27 -0.47 2.74
C ARG A 184 -6.62 -0.78 1.92
N GLN A 185 -6.59 -1.60 0.82
CA GLN A 185 -7.59 -1.77 -0.31
C GLN A 185 -8.69 -2.90 -0.32
N SER A 186 -9.79 -2.74 -1.12
CA SER A 186 -10.88 -3.73 -1.47
C SER A 186 -11.86 -3.34 -2.65
N TYR A 187 -11.51 -3.42 -3.96
CA TYR A 187 -12.27 -2.73 -5.05
C TYR A 187 -13.74 -3.17 -5.35
N PRO A 188 -14.06 -4.45 -5.68
CA PRO A 188 -15.42 -4.79 -6.11
C PRO A 188 -16.42 -4.66 -4.96
N ALA A 189 -16.03 -5.17 -3.79
CA ALA A 189 -16.83 -5.07 -2.57
C ALA A 189 -17.13 -3.62 -2.20
N VAL A 190 -16.16 -2.70 -2.28
CA VAL A 190 -16.39 -1.27 -2.00
C VAL A 190 -17.30 -0.64 -3.06
N THR A 191 -17.09 -0.92 -4.33
CA THR A 191 -17.89 -0.36 -5.44
C THR A 191 -19.36 -0.75 -5.30
N ASP A 192 -19.62 -2.04 -5.02
CA ASP A 192 -20.98 -2.57 -4.86
C ASP A 192 -21.61 -2.14 -3.53
N PHE A 193 -20.83 -2.07 -2.45
CA PHE A 193 -21.30 -1.63 -1.13
C PHE A 193 -21.76 -0.18 -1.14
N LEU A 194 -21.03 0.71 -1.82
CA LEU A 194 -21.37 2.13 -1.91
C LEU A 194 -22.70 2.39 -2.64
N ARG A 195 -23.22 1.43 -3.43
CA ARG A 195 -24.50 1.50 -4.17
C ARG A 195 -24.72 2.85 -4.86
N SER A 196 -23.66 3.39 -5.46
CA SER A 196 -23.69 4.69 -6.12
C SER A 196 -24.67 4.69 -7.29
N GLY A 197 -25.42 5.79 -7.46
CA GLY A 197 -26.22 6.02 -8.67
C GLY A 197 -25.38 6.42 -9.90
N LEU A 198 -24.09 6.74 -9.70
CA LEU A 198 -23.21 7.35 -10.70
C LEU A 198 -22.37 6.32 -11.48
N PHE A 199 -21.99 5.23 -10.82
CA PHE A 199 -21.14 4.20 -11.40
C PHE A 199 -21.60 2.82 -10.93
N ARG A 200 -21.28 1.80 -11.73
CA ARG A 200 -21.49 0.38 -11.38
C ARG A 200 -20.24 -0.42 -11.69
N TRP A 201 -20.05 -1.52 -10.96
CA TRP A 201 -19.09 -2.53 -11.38
C TRP A 201 -19.45 -3.10 -12.75
N ALA A 202 -18.48 -3.14 -13.66
CA ALA A 202 -18.67 -3.59 -15.04
C ALA A 202 -17.78 -4.79 -15.42
N GLY A 203 -16.98 -5.31 -14.48
CA GLY A 203 -16.24 -6.55 -14.66
C GLY A 203 -14.84 -6.35 -15.23
N ASP A 204 -14.39 -7.33 -16.01
CA ASP A 204 -13.06 -7.40 -16.61
C ASP A 204 -12.88 -6.31 -17.68
N ALA A 205 -11.78 -5.56 -17.59
CA ALA A 205 -11.44 -4.51 -18.55
C ALA A 205 -11.18 -5.08 -19.96
N ASP A 206 -10.61 -6.29 -20.08
CA ASP A 206 -10.30 -6.92 -21.37
C ASP A 206 -11.58 -7.30 -22.15
N ALA A 207 -12.72 -7.46 -21.45
CA ALA A 207 -14.01 -7.81 -22.04
C ALA A 207 -14.97 -6.61 -22.13
N PHE A 208 -14.53 -5.41 -21.77
CA PHE A 208 -15.40 -4.24 -21.69
C PHE A 208 -15.54 -3.54 -23.05
N GLY A 209 -16.77 -3.47 -23.58
CA GLY A 209 -17.08 -2.86 -24.87
C GLY A 209 -17.75 -1.48 -24.80
N GLY A 210 -17.75 -0.81 -23.64
CA GLY A 210 -18.35 0.52 -23.47
C GLY A 210 -17.36 1.66 -23.69
N ASP A 211 -17.88 2.88 -23.79
CA ASP A 211 -17.09 4.11 -24.06
C ASP A 211 -16.80 4.96 -22.81
N SER A 212 -17.58 4.80 -21.73
CA SER A 212 -17.50 5.58 -20.51
C SER A 212 -17.16 4.71 -19.30
N TYR A 213 -15.94 4.84 -18.79
CA TYR A 213 -15.39 3.92 -17.82
C TYR A 213 -14.34 4.51 -16.88
N ILE A 214 -14.11 3.81 -15.77
CA ILE A 214 -12.96 3.97 -14.88
C ILE A 214 -12.26 2.60 -14.80
N GLU A 215 -11.09 2.48 -15.43
CA GLU A 215 -10.25 1.29 -15.38
C GLU A 215 -9.32 1.34 -14.17
N LEU A 216 -9.35 0.28 -13.36
CA LEU A 216 -8.45 0.07 -12.23
C LEU A 216 -7.28 -0.80 -12.68
N VAL A 217 -6.08 -0.23 -12.68
CA VAL A 217 -4.84 -0.89 -13.12
C VAL A 217 -3.96 -1.14 -11.89
N CYS A 218 -3.93 -2.38 -11.38
CA CYS A 218 -3.05 -2.76 -10.28
C CYS A 218 -1.69 -3.25 -10.82
N SER A 219 -0.60 -2.58 -10.47
CA SER A 219 0.74 -2.85 -11.03
C SER A 219 1.85 -2.56 -10.01
N PRO A 220 2.61 -3.58 -9.53
CA PRO A 220 2.43 -5.00 -9.74
C PRO A 220 1.07 -5.49 -9.26
N ASN A 221 0.54 -6.45 -9.98
CA ASN A 221 -0.82 -6.90 -9.81
C ASN A 221 -0.99 -7.80 -8.58
N ASN A 222 -2.18 -7.73 -7.98
CA ASN A 222 -2.62 -8.64 -6.93
C ASN A 222 -3.66 -9.61 -7.52
N PRO A 223 -3.41 -10.92 -7.63
CA PRO A 223 -2.46 -11.68 -6.78
C PRO A 223 -1.12 -12.08 -7.40
N ASP A 224 -0.99 -12.02 -8.73
CA ASP A 224 0.09 -12.70 -9.46
C ASP A 224 1.43 -11.94 -9.51
N GLY A 225 1.48 -10.68 -9.10
CA GLY A 225 2.68 -9.85 -9.14
C GLY A 225 3.07 -9.36 -10.53
N ALA A 226 2.23 -9.58 -11.56
CA ALA A 226 2.54 -9.17 -12.93
C ALA A 226 2.53 -7.64 -13.08
N ILE A 227 3.42 -7.10 -13.90
CA ILE A 227 3.37 -5.68 -14.30
C ILE A 227 2.21 -5.49 -15.28
N ARG A 228 1.36 -4.49 -15.02
CA ARG A 228 0.18 -4.17 -15.82
C ARG A 228 0.23 -2.74 -16.32
N GLU A 229 -0.33 -2.54 -17.51
CA GLU A 229 -0.67 -1.25 -18.11
C GLU A 229 -2.18 -1.26 -18.42
N ALA A 230 -2.76 -0.09 -18.68
CA ALA A 230 -4.16 0.04 -19.09
C ALA A 230 -4.43 -0.65 -20.44
N VAL A 231 -5.60 -1.27 -20.59
CA VAL A 231 -5.99 -1.96 -21.84
C VAL A 231 -7.06 -1.22 -22.64
N LEU A 232 -7.85 -0.36 -21.98
CA LEU A 232 -8.86 0.43 -22.65
C LEU A 232 -8.26 1.74 -23.15
N ASP A 233 -8.39 2.02 -24.45
CA ASP A 233 -7.83 3.23 -25.05
C ASP A 233 -8.56 4.49 -24.58
N SER A 234 -7.84 5.32 -23.82
CA SER A 234 -8.32 6.61 -23.32
C SER A 234 -8.57 7.65 -24.41
N LYS A 235 -8.13 7.39 -25.66
CA LYS A 235 -8.32 8.30 -26.80
C LYS A 235 -9.63 8.07 -27.56
N THR A 236 -10.21 6.87 -27.46
CA THR A 236 -11.43 6.50 -28.21
C THR A 236 -12.71 6.61 -27.38
N GLY A 237 -12.61 6.88 -26.08
CA GLY A 237 -13.76 6.96 -25.16
C GLY A 237 -13.60 8.05 -24.10
N ASN A 238 -14.66 8.27 -23.32
CA ASN A 238 -14.67 9.16 -22.16
C ASN A 238 -14.18 8.44 -20.89
N GLY A 239 -13.10 7.67 -21.04
CA GLY A 239 -12.55 6.78 -20.04
C GLY A 239 -11.49 7.43 -19.14
N ARG A 240 -11.33 6.91 -17.93
CA ARG A 240 -10.25 7.30 -16.99
C ARG A 240 -9.56 6.05 -16.44
N THR A 241 -8.28 6.18 -16.12
CA THR A 241 -7.48 5.10 -15.52
C THR A 241 -7.00 5.49 -14.14
N VAL A 242 -7.15 4.61 -13.15
CA VAL A 242 -6.58 4.74 -11.81
C VAL A 242 -5.54 3.64 -11.65
N HIS A 243 -4.27 4.04 -11.47
CA HIS A 243 -3.17 3.10 -11.29
C HIS A 243 -2.94 2.88 -9.81
N ASP A 244 -3.17 1.66 -9.36
CA ASP A 244 -2.81 1.22 -8.03
C ASP A 244 -1.38 0.66 -8.03
N LEU A 245 -0.48 1.37 -7.37
CA LEU A 245 0.95 1.10 -7.29
C LEU A 245 1.39 0.71 -5.87
N ALA A 246 0.48 0.14 -5.06
CA ALA A 246 0.77 -0.29 -3.70
C ALA A 246 2.00 -1.22 -3.60
N TYR A 247 2.20 -2.09 -4.59
CA TYR A 247 3.32 -3.03 -4.64
C TYR A 247 4.50 -2.55 -5.52
N TYR A 248 4.48 -1.33 -6.06
CA TYR A 248 5.54 -0.82 -6.95
C TYR A 248 6.76 -0.33 -6.17
N TRP A 249 7.39 -1.26 -5.44
CA TRP A 249 8.56 -1.02 -4.58
C TRP A 249 9.64 -2.10 -4.80
N PRO A 250 10.94 -1.80 -4.57
CA PRO A 250 12.06 -2.66 -4.96
C PRO A 250 12.07 -4.06 -4.31
N GLN A 251 11.41 -4.22 -3.16
CA GLN A 251 11.25 -5.51 -2.48
C GLN A 251 10.27 -6.46 -3.18
N TYR A 252 9.39 -5.95 -4.05
CA TYR A 252 8.40 -6.76 -4.77
C TYR A 252 8.68 -6.88 -6.26
N THR A 253 9.23 -5.84 -6.88
CA THR A 253 9.47 -5.79 -8.32
C THR A 253 10.70 -4.94 -8.65
N PRO A 254 11.44 -5.24 -9.74
CA PRO A 254 12.38 -4.29 -10.33
C PRO A 254 11.72 -2.96 -10.68
N ILE A 255 12.36 -1.84 -10.33
CA ILE A 255 11.93 -0.50 -10.72
C ILE A 255 12.55 -0.16 -12.07
N THR A 256 11.88 -0.54 -13.16
CA THR A 256 12.41 -0.39 -14.54
C THR A 256 12.25 1.01 -15.11
N LYS A 257 11.24 1.77 -14.64
CA LYS A 257 10.97 3.16 -15.05
C LYS A 257 10.26 3.93 -13.94
N ARG A 258 10.37 5.27 -13.98
CA ARG A 258 9.53 6.14 -13.15
C ARG A 258 8.09 6.06 -13.64
N ALA A 259 7.15 5.65 -12.78
CA ALA A 259 5.73 5.65 -13.11
C ALA A 259 5.22 7.09 -13.33
N ALA A 260 4.37 7.28 -14.34
CA ALA A 260 3.95 8.61 -14.81
C ALA A 260 2.48 8.66 -15.26
N HIS A 261 1.60 7.98 -14.52
CA HIS A 261 0.16 7.92 -14.83
C HIS A 261 -0.60 9.13 -14.25
N ASP A 262 -1.84 9.32 -14.69
CA ASP A 262 -2.63 10.52 -14.32
C ASP A 262 -3.16 10.47 -12.88
N ILE A 263 -3.48 9.26 -12.39
CA ILE A 263 -3.86 8.99 -11.01
C ILE A 263 -3.06 7.77 -10.57
N MET A 264 -2.19 7.93 -9.57
CA MET A 264 -1.37 6.88 -9.00
C MET A 264 -1.62 6.76 -7.50
N LEU A 265 -1.90 5.55 -7.00
CA LEU A 265 -2.18 5.26 -5.60
C LEU A 265 -1.03 4.50 -4.95
N PHE A 266 -0.69 4.84 -3.71
CA PHE A 266 0.39 4.21 -2.93
C PHE A 266 -0.03 4.02 -1.47
N THR A 267 0.71 3.19 -0.72
CA THR A 267 0.42 2.92 0.70
C THR A 267 1.66 2.54 1.51
N VAL A 268 1.78 3.04 2.75
CA VAL A 268 2.80 2.53 3.70
C VAL A 268 2.54 1.11 4.15
N SER A 269 1.30 0.64 4.06
CA SER A 269 0.95 -0.74 4.37
C SER A 269 1.84 -1.72 3.62
N LYS A 270 2.12 -1.45 2.35
CA LYS A 270 2.91 -2.34 1.49
C LYS A 270 4.33 -1.83 1.29
N SER A 271 4.60 -0.54 1.40
CA SER A 271 5.96 -0.04 1.27
C SER A 271 6.81 -0.29 2.54
N THR A 272 6.25 -0.09 3.74
CA THR A 272 7.02 -0.17 5.01
C THR A 272 6.48 -1.16 6.02
N GLY A 273 5.31 -1.75 5.77
CA GLY A 273 4.68 -2.72 6.67
C GLY A 273 3.77 -2.12 7.74
N HIS A 274 3.57 -0.81 7.73
CA HIS A 274 2.79 -0.10 8.73
C HIS A 274 1.28 -0.11 8.44
N ALA A 275 0.70 -1.31 8.29
CA ALA A 275 -0.70 -1.48 7.89
C ALA A 275 -1.69 -0.89 8.90
N GLY A 276 -1.38 -0.99 10.20
CA GLY A 276 -2.20 -0.48 11.30
C GLY A 276 -2.16 1.04 11.47
N THR A 277 -1.11 1.71 10.97
CA THR A 277 -1.13 3.18 10.82
C THR A 277 -2.24 3.60 9.85
N ARG A 278 -2.66 2.65 9.00
CA ARG A 278 -3.55 2.88 7.89
C ARG A 278 -2.96 4.05 7.12
N ILE A 279 -1.81 3.97 6.44
CA ILE A 279 -1.17 5.11 5.71
C ILE A 279 -0.93 4.88 4.16
N GLY A 280 -1.05 5.89 3.29
CA GLY A 280 -1.22 5.89 1.81
C GLY A 280 -1.70 7.23 1.19
N TRP A 281 -1.50 7.37 -0.13
CA TRP A 281 -1.64 8.66 -0.82
C TRP A 281 -1.93 8.51 -2.31
N ALA A 282 -2.43 9.57 -2.94
CA ALA A 282 -2.68 9.65 -4.37
C ALA A 282 -1.86 10.78 -5.02
N LEU A 283 -1.16 10.47 -6.12
CA LEU A 283 -0.58 11.46 -7.01
C LEU A 283 -1.52 11.68 -8.19
N VAL A 284 -2.07 12.90 -8.30
CA VAL A 284 -3.13 13.23 -9.26
C VAL A 284 -2.70 14.42 -10.11
N LYS A 285 -2.61 14.25 -11.43
CA LYS A 285 -2.23 15.33 -12.35
C LYS A 285 -3.35 16.35 -12.55
N ASP A 286 -4.58 15.88 -12.69
CA ASP A 286 -5.75 16.74 -12.93
C ASP A 286 -6.22 17.40 -11.62
N ARG A 287 -6.07 18.72 -11.53
CA ARG A 287 -6.44 19.50 -10.35
C ARG A 287 -7.94 19.43 -10.02
N ALA A 288 -8.82 19.30 -11.02
CA ALA A 288 -10.25 19.19 -10.78
C ALA A 288 -10.61 17.84 -10.16
N ILE A 289 -9.95 16.77 -10.57
CA ILE A 289 -10.08 15.44 -9.94
C ILE A 289 -9.53 15.49 -8.52
N ALA A 290 -8.34 16.06 -8.31
CA ALA A 290 -7.74 16.18 -6.98
C ALA A 290 -8.68 16.91 -6.00
N ARG A 291 -9.30 18.03 -6.42
CA ARG A 291 -10.30 18.76 -5.60
C ARG A 291 -11.51 17.90 -5.25
N LYS A 292 -12.02 17.10 -6.19
CA LYS A 292 -13.16 16.19 -5.93
C LYS A 292 -12.77 15.10 -4.92
N MET A 293 -11.57 14.53 -5.04
CA MET A 293 -11.04 13.55 -4.09
C MET A 293 -10.88 14.14 -2.69
N THR A 294 -10.30 15.34 -2.58
CA THR A 294 -10.22 16.05 -1.30
C THR A 294 -11.61 16.27 -0.71
N LYS A 295 -12.57 16.76 -1.50
CA LYS A 295 -13.92 17.02 -1.00
C LYS A 295 -14.61 15.74 -0.52
N PHE A 296 -14.37 14.61 -1.18
CA PHE A 296 -14.86 13.32 -0.73
C PHE A 296 -14.31 12.95 0.64
N VAL A 297 -12.99 13.07 0.85
CA VAL A 297 -12.35 12.77 2.16
C VAL A 297 -12.83 13.72 3.25
N GLU A 298 -12.95 15.02 2.95
CA GLU A 298 -13.50 16.03 3.86
C GLU A 298 -14.91 15.63 4.33
N LEU A 299 -15.79 15.26 3.40
CA LEU A 299 -17.17 14.90 3.71
C LEU A 299 -17.30 13.53 4.39
N ASN A 300 -16.35 12.61 4.16
CA ASN A 300 -16.41 11.25 4.68
C ASN A 300 -15.84 11.14 6.10
N THR A 301 -14.67 11.76 6.36
CA THR A 301 -13.91 11.57 7.60
C THR A 301 -13.36 12.87 8.19
N ILE A 302 -13.64 14.03 7.57
CA ILE A 302 -13.07 15.34 7.99
C ILE A 302 -11.54 15.27 7.96
N GLY A 303 -11.00 14.60 6.95
CA GLY A 303 -9.57 14.38 6.81
C GLY A 303 -9.08 13.07 7.40
N VAL A 304 -7.82 13.07 7.84
CA VAL A 304 -7.06 11.88 8.25
C VAL A 304 -6.47 12.11 9.65
N SER A 305 -6.28 11.04 10.43
CA SER A 305 -5.66 11.11 11.76
C SER A 305 -4.27 11.75 11.71
N LYS A 306 -4.07 12.86 12.43
CA LYS A 306 -2.77 13.56 12.54
C LYS A 306 -1.66 12.68 13.13
N ASP A 307 -1.99 11.84 14.10
CA ASP A 307 -1.02 10.94 14.73
C ASP A 307 -0.50 9.89 13.75
N SER A 308 -1.42 9.35 12.93
CA SER A 308 -1.08 8.40 11.86
C SER A 308 -0.15 9.05 10.83
N GLN A 309 -0.45 10.29 10.48
CA GLN A 309 0.29 11.11 9.53
C GLN A 309 1.73 11.40 10.01
N MET A 310 1.89 11.86 11.26
CA MET A 310 3.22 12.10 11.84
C MET A 310 4.04 10.81 11.95
N ARG A 311 3.40 9.70 12.34
CA ARG A 311 4.08 8.40 12.40
C ARG A 311 4.58 7.96 11.03
N ALA A 312 3.75 8.13 10.00
CA ALA A 312 4.13 7.83 8.63
C ALA A 312 5.28 8.69 8.12
N ALA A 313 5.20 10.01 8.33
CA ALA A 313 6.25 10.93 7.92
C ALA A 313 7.59 10.56 8.56
N LYS A 314 7.61 10.23 9.86
CA LYS A 314 8.82 9.78 10.58
C LYS A 314 9.38 8.48 10.00
N VAL A 315 8.52 7.50 9.74
CA VAL A 315 8.88 6.22 9.13
C VAL A 315 9.46 6.42 7.72
N LEU A 316 8.82 7.24 6.88
CA LEU A 316 9.26 7.52 5.52
C LEU A 316 10.58 8.31 5.50
N ALA A 317 10.76 9.25 6.42
CA ALA A 317 12.01 9.99 6.59
C ALA A 317 13.17 9.04 6.96
N ALA A 318 12.97 8.14 7.94
CA ALA A 318 13.98 7.15 8.30
C ALA A 318 14.36 6.24 7.12
N VAL A 319 13.40 5.90 6.26
CA VAL A 319 13.67 5.17 5.01
C VAL A 319 14.51 6.02 4.06
N SER A 320 14.11 7.27 3.76
CA SER A 320 14.84 8.15 2.83
C SER A 320 16.28 8.39 3.29
N ASP A 321 16.47 8.71 4.57
CA ASP A 321 17.77 8.96 5.19
C ASP A 321 18.74 7.76 5.04
N GLY A 322 18.21 6.54 5.10
CA GLY A 322 18.98 5.31 4.91
C GLY A 322 19.57 5.15 3.50
N TYR A 323 18.99 5.81 2.50
CA TYR A 323 19.44 5.80 1.10
C TYR A 323 20.19 7.07 0.69
N GLU A 324 19.94 8.21 1.34
CA GLU A 324 20.57 9.49 1.01
C GLU A 324 21.95 9.70 1.63
N ARG A 325 22.25 9.07 2.79
CA ARG A 325 23.59 9.17 3.39
C ARG A 325 24.64 8.47 2.53
N ARG A 326 25.51 9.26 1.89
CA ARG A 326 26.79 8.77 1.39
C ARG A 326 27.66 8.34 2.58
N PRO A 327 28.46 7.28 2.45
CA PRO A 327 29.53 7.03 3.40
C PRO A 327 30.50 8.20 3.27
N GLU A 328 30.39 9.20 4.15
CA GLU A 328 31.50 10.11 4.35
C GLU A 328 32.69 9.28 4.81
N GLN A 329 33.84 9.50 4.17
CA GLN A 329 35.12 8.95 4.59
C GLN A 329 35.59 9.65 5.87
N THR A 330 34.77 9.70 6.91
CA THR A 330 35.23 10.03 8.26
C THR A 330 35.78 8.74 8.85
N LYS A 331 37.10 8.55 8.63
CA LYS A 331 37.92 7.76 9.54
C LYS A 331 37.56 8.20 10.95
N GLU A 332 37.30 7.25 11.84
CA GLU A 332 36.98 7.46 13.26
C GLU A 332 35.50 7.72 13.59
N THR A 333 34.62 6.82 13.18
CA THR A 333 33.69 6.14 14.11
C THR A 333 33.06 4.96 13.37
N LYS A 334 33.05 3.77 13.99
CA LYS A 334 32.29 2.60 13.50
C LYS A 334 30.79 2.83 13.70
N THR A 335 30.22 3.92 13.18
CA THR A 335 28.78 4.07 13.12
C THR A 335 28.29 3.13 12.02
N ALA A 336 27.55 2.10 12.42
CA ALA A 336 26.96 1.14 11.50
C ALA A 336 26.18 1.88 10.42
N THR A 337 26.36 1.48 9.16
CA THR A 337 25.58 2.02 8.04
C THR A 337 24.09 1.89 8.38
N PRO A 338 23.29 2.95 8.23
CA PRO A 338 21.87 2.89 8.56
C PRO A 338 21.20 1.77 7.74
N PRO A 339 20.31 0.98 8.38
CA PRO A 339 19.71 -0.18 7.72
C PRO A 339 18.81 0.27 6.56
N ARG A 340 18.99 -0.36 5.41
CA ARG A 340 18.27 -0.05 4.16
C ARG A 340 17.04 -0.93 4.01
N LEU A 341 15.85 -0.34 4.17
CA LEU A 341 14.57 -1.07 4.22
C LEU A 341 14.32 -1.94 2.98
N PHE A 342 14.36 -1.35 1.79
CA PHE A 342 14.13 -2.08 0.54
C PHE A 342 15.19 -3.16 0.25
N ASP A 343 16.45 -2.96 0.63
CA ASP A 343 17.48 -4.01 0.55
C ASP A 343 17.15 -5.19 1.47
N PHE A 344 16.73 -4.91 2.71
CA PHE A 344 16.24 -5.94 3.65
C PHE A 344 15.01 -6.67 3.08
N GLY A 345 14.01 -5.92 2.63
CA GLY A 345 12.78 -6.46 2.07
C GLY A 345 13.04 -7.35 0.86
N ARG A 346 13.91 -6.91 -0.06
CA ARG A 346 14.31 -7.68 -1.25
C ARG A 346 14.98 -9.00 -0.86
N ARG A 347 15.94 -8.99 0.06
CA ARG A 347 16.61 -10.22 0.52
C ARG A 347 15.62 -11.23 1.11
N LYS A 348 14.74 -10.79 2.02
CA LYS A 348 13.71 -11.66 2.62
C LYS A 348 12.72 -12.19 1.58
N MET A 349 12.33 -11.38 0.60
CA MET A 349 11.42 -11.82 -0.46
C MET A 349 12.07 -12.84 -1.39
N VAL A 350 13.34 -12.66 -1.78
CA VAL A 350 14.10 -13.63 -2.58
C VAL A 350 14.22 -14.96 -1.84
N GLU A 351 14.57 -14.92 -0.54
CA GLU A 351 14.67 -16.12 0.31
C GLU A 351 13.34 -16.88 0.34
N ARG A 352 12.23 -16.19 0.65
CA ARG A 352 10.89 -16.80 0.71
C ARG A 352 10.44 -17.37 -0.63
N TRP A 353 10.72 -16.67 -1.73
CA TRP A 353 10.39 -17.16 -3.07
C TRP A 353 11.19 -18.39 -3.46
N SER A 354 12.48 -18.44 -3.11
CA SER A 354 13.33 -19.61 -3.33
C SER A 354 12.77 -20.83 -2.59
N MET A 355 12.44 -20.67 -1.30
CA MET A 355 11.82 -21.73 -0.50
C MET A 355 10.48 -22.20 -1.09
N LEU A 356 9.60 -21.27 -1.49
CA LEU A 356 8.31 -21.59 -2.06
C LEU A 356 8.43 -22.33 -3.40
N ARG A 357 9.32 -21.86 -4.30
CA ARG A 357 9.57 -22.52 -5.58
C ARG A 357 10.12 -23.93 -5.40
N ALA A 358 11.06 -24.12 -4.47
CA ALA A 358 11.58 -25.45 -4.14
C ALA A 358 10.49 -26.40 -3.62
N ALA A 359 9.63 -25.92 -2.71
CA ALA A 359 8.51 -26.71 -2.18
C ALA A 359 7.49 -27.09 -3.27
N VAL A 360 7.15 -26.15 -4.15
CA VAL A 360 6.23 -26.39 -5.27
C VAL A 360 6.82 -27.38 -6.28
N ALA A 361 8.11 -27.22 -6.61
CA ALA A 361 8.81 -28.15 -7.50
C ALA A 361 8.86 -29.58 -6.92
N ALA A 362 9.13 -29.71 -5.62
CA ALA A 362 9.14 -30.99 -4.92
C ALA A 362 7.73 -31.62 -4.85
N SER A 363 6.69 -30.80 -4.69
CA SER A 363 5.30 -31.27 -4.68
C SER A 363 4.84 -31.77 -6.04
N GLY A 364 5.20 -31.09 -7.14
CA GLY A 364 4.75 -31.43 -8.50
C GLY A 364 3.26 -31.21 -8.78
N ILE A 365 2.47 -30.84 -7.78
CA ILE A 365 1.00 -30.65 -7.87
C ILE A 365 0.64 -29.22 -8.27
N PHE A 366 1.51 -28.26 -7.93
CA PHE A 366 1.25 -26.85 -8.08
C PHE A 366 2.15 -26.20 -9.13
N SER A 367 1.70 -25.08 -9.65
CA SER A 367 2.43 -24.17 -10.51
C SER A 367 2.45 -22.77 -9.90
N LEU A 368 3.52 -22.03 -10.19
CA LEU A 368 3.74 -20.65 -9.78
C LEU A 368 3.93 -19.78 -11.02
N PRO A 369 3.71 -18.45 -10.92
CA PRO A 369 4.07 -17.52 -11.98
C PRO A 369 5.56 -17.58 -12.29
N GLU A 370 5.90 -17.31 -13.54
CA GLU A 370 7.29 -17.13 -13.96
C GLU A 370 7.96 -16.00 -13.16
N GLU A 371 9.27 -16.09 -13.03
CA GLU A 371 10.04 -15.08 -12.35
C GLU A 371 10.16 -13.83 -13.21
N THR A 372 9.67 -12.70 -12.70
CA THR A 372 9.87 -11.39 -13.33
C THR A 372 11.32 -10.95 -13.13
N SER A 373 12.21 -11.37 -14.02
CA SER A 373 13.58 -10.84 -14.07
C SER A 373 13.59 -9.50 -14.83
N GLY A 374 14.39 -8.54 -14.35
CA GLY A 374 14.49 -7.24 -15.00
C GLY A 374 15.48 -6.32 -14.29
N PHE A 375 16.07 -5.41 -15.07
CA PHE A 375 16.95 -4.38 -14.55
C PHE A 375 16.17 -3.45 -13.60
N CYS A 376 16.77 -3.12 -12.46
CA CYS A 376 16.14 -2.28 -11.45
C CYS A 376 16.93 -0.98 -11.31
N ASN A 377 16.37 0.14 -11.76
CA ASN A 377 16.99 1.47 -11.63
C ASN A 377 17.14 1.93 -10.17
N PHE A 378 16.43 1.30 -9.23
CA PHE A 378 16.52 1.64 -7.81
C PHE A 378 17.79 1.09 -7.17
N THR A 379 18.12 -0.17 -7.46
CA THR A 379 19.41 -0.73 -7.06
C THR A 379 20.43 -0.09 -7.98
N LYS A 380 21.41 0.63 -7.42
CA LYS A 380 22.60 1.01 -8.17
C LYS A 380 23.39 -0.26 -8.46
N ASP A 381 22.89 -1.05 -9.40
CA ASP A 381 23.66 -2.13 -9.99
C ASP A 381 24.91 -1.47 -10.56
N VAL A 382 26.03 -2.10 -10.22
CA VAL A 382 27.40 -1.75 -10.53
C VAL A 382 27.52 -0.83 -11.77
N GLU A 383 27.55 0.49 -11.55
CA GLU A 383 27.64 1.49 -12.62
C GLU A 383 29.00 1.38 -13.38
N ASP A 384 30.03 0.87 -12.71
CA ASP A 384 31.34 0.52 -13.27
C ASP A 384 31.68 -0.95 -12.98
N CYS A 385 31.31 -1.84 -13.91
CA CYS A 385 31.53 -3.28 -13.76
C CYS A 385 33.01 -3.64 -13.72
N ALA A 386 33.85 -2.90 -14.45
CA ALA A 386 35.30 -3.09 -14.41
C ALA A 386 35.88 -2.69 -13.04
N GLY A 387 35.42 -1.59 -12.46
CA GLY A 387 35.82 -1.13 -11.12
C GLY A 387 35.42 -2.11 -10.02
N PHE A 388 34.18 -2.61 -10.07
CA PHE A 388 33.69 -3.61 -9.11
C PHE A 388 34.49 -4.90 -9.17
N LEU A 389 34.64 -5.49 -10.35
CA LEU A 389 35.42 -6.72 -10.53
C LEU A 389 36.88 -6.54 -10.11
N ARG A 390 37.48 -5.36 -10.38
CA ARG A 390 38.83 -5.03 -9.92
C ARG A 390 38.93 -5.07 -8.39
N GLY A 391 37.90 -4.63 -7.66
CA GLY A 391 37.83 -4.74 -6.19
C GLY A 391 37.89 -6.19 -5.69
N HIS A 392 37.43 -7.14 -6.50
CA HIS A 392 37.52 -8.58 -6.25
C HIS A 392 38.73 -9.25 -6.91
N LYS A 393 39.75 -8.46 -7.27
CA LYS A 393 40.98 -8.92 -7.93
C LYS A 393 40.70 -9.61 -9.29
N ILE A 394 39.66 -9.19 -10.00
CA ILE A 394 39.34 -9.64 -11.36
C ILE A 394 39.54 -8.44 -12.30
N LEU A 395 40.58 -8.47 -13.12
CA LEU A 395 40.83 -7.40 -14.08
C LEU A 395 40.13 -7.69 -15.40
N THR A 396 39.32 -6.75 -15.86
CA THR A 396 38.57 -6.84 -17.12
C THR A 396 38.71 -5.53 -17.91
N ARG A 397 38.25 -5.53 -19.17
CA ARG A 397 38.12 -4.29 -19.94
C ARG A 397 36.68 -3.80 -19.88
N SER A 398 36.48 -2.53 -19.53
CA SER A 398 35.16 -1.90 -19.50
C SER A 398 34.52 -1.87 -20.89
N GLY A 399 33.20 -2.11 -20.94
CA GLY A 399 32.37 -1.99 -22.13
C GLY A 399 32.44 -0.61 -22.78
N ALA A 400 32.67 0.44 -21.98
CA ALA A 400 32.85 1.81 -22.47
C ALA A 400 33.99 1.94 -23.48
N GLN A 401 35.04 1.11 -23.37
CA GLN A 401 36.15 1.09 -24.33
C GLN A 401 35.75 0.50 -25.69
N PHE A 402 34.59 -0.15 -25.77
CA PHE A 402 34.04 -0.78 -26.96
C PHE A 402 32.73 -0.11 -27.42
N GLY A 403 32.39 1.07 -26.89
CA GLY A 403 31.14 1.78 -27.19
C GLY A 403 29.89 1.19 -26.54
N ALA A 404 30.05 0.25 -25.61
CA ALA A 404 28.97 -0.29 -24.78
C ALA A 404 28.89 0.43 -23.43
N ASP A 405 27.84 0.17 -22.66
CA ASP A 405 27.67 0.75 -21.32
C ASP A 405 28.77 0.26 -20.34
N ALA A 406 29.18 1.10 -19.39
CA ALA A 406 30.22 0.79 -18.39
C ALA A 406 29.83 -0.35 -17.42
N ARG A 407 28.56 -0.73 -17.42
CA ARG A 407 28.01 -1.93 -16.74
C ARG A 407 28.44 -3.25 -17.39
N TYR A 408 28.96 -3.22 -18.62
CA TYR A 408 29.49 -4.40 -19.28
C TYR A 408 31.01 -4.47 -19.15
N VAL A 409 31.54 -5.68 -19.19
CA VAL A 409 32.98 -5.93 -19.31
C VAL A 409 33.24 -7.01 -20.33
N ARG A 410 34.39 -6.94 -20.99
CA ARG A 410 34.94 -8.05 -21.74
C ARG A 410 35.84 -8.88 -20.83
N VAL A 411 35.50 -10.16 -20.66
CA VAL A 411 36.32 -11.16 -19.97
C VAL A 411 37.07 -11.98 -21.02
N SER A 412 38.34 -12.29 -20.75
CA SER A 412 39.11 -13.22 -21.60
C SER A 412 38.78 -14.65 -21.21
N MET A 413 38.45 -15.49 -22.19
CA MET A 413 38.17 -16.93 -22.00
C MET A 413 39.36 -17.81 -22.41
N LEU A 414 40.52 -17.20 -22.64
CA LEU A 414 41.69 -17.84 -23.29
C LEU A 414 42.89 -17.96 -22.34
N ASP A 415 42.69 -17.71 -21.04
CA ASP A 415 43.75 -17.88 -20.04
C ASP A 415 43.95 -19.37 -19.70
N ARG A 416 44.96 -19.68 -18.89
CA ARG A 416 45.22 -21.04 -18.41
C ARG A 416 44.08 -21.53 -17.49
N ASP A 417 43.86 -22.84 -17.47
CA ASP A 417 42.78 -23.48 -16.71
C ASP A 417 42.80 -23.10 -15.22
N ASP A 418 43.98 -23.00 -14.60
CA ASP A 418 44.13 -22.62 -13.19
C ASP A 418 43.68 -21.17 -12.92
N ALA A 419 44.03 -20.24 -13.81
CA ALA A 419 43.56 -18.86 -13.73
C ALA A 419 42.05 -18.76 -13.96
N TYR A 420 41.52 -19.57 -14.89
CA TYR A 420 40.10 -19.62 -15.20
C TYR A 420 39.27 -20.18 -14.03
N ASP A 421 39.73 -21.26 -13.39
CA ASP A 421 39.10 -21.84 -12.20
C ASP A 421 39.06 -20.85 -11.04
N ILE A 422 40.16 -20.11 -10.81
CA ILE A 422 40.20 -19.05 -9.78
C ILE A 422 39.21 -17.93 -10.13
N PHE A 423 39.12 -17.53 -11.40
CA PHE A 423 38.14 -16.55 -11.86
C PHE A 423 36.71 -17.00 -11.57
N ILE A 424 36.34 -18.23 -11.94
CA ILE A 424 35.00 -18.79 -11.69
C ILE A 424 34.71 -18.88 -10.19
N ASN A 425 35.66 -19.35 -9.39
CA ASN A 425 35.51 -19.42 -7.93
C ASN A 425 35.28 -18.03 -7.33
N ARG A 426 36.07 -17.02 -7.71
CA ARG A 426 35.86 -15.64 -7.25
C ARG A 426 34.51 -15.10 -7.68
N LEU A 427 34.12 -15.33 -8.94
CA LEU A 427 32.83 -14.88 -9.47
C LEU A 427 31.65 -15.51 -8.71
N SER A 428 31.74 -16.81 -8.41
CA SER A 428 30.72 -17.54 -7.63
C SER A 428 30.60 -17.09 -6.17
N SER A 429 31.64 -16.44 -5.64
CA SER A 429 31.68 -15.91 -4.27
C SER A 429 31.18 -14.46 -4.15
N LEU A 430 30.92 -13.79 -5.28
CA LEU A 430 30.34 -12.44 -5.29
C LEU A 430 28.88 -12.53 -4.83
N LYS A 431 28.51 -11.70 -3.84
CA LYS A 431 27.16 -11.62 -3.28
C LYS A 431 26.53 -10.27 -3.54
#